data_AF-A0AAD7HNE0-F1
#
_entry.id   AF-A0AAD7HNE0-F1
#
_cell.length_a   1.000
_cell.length_b   1.000
_cell.length_c   1.000
_cell.angle_alpha   90.00
_cell.angle_beta   90.00
_cell.angle_gamma   90.00
#
_symmetry.space_group_name_H-M   'P 1'
#
loop_
_entity.id
_entity.type
_entity.pdbx_description
1 polymer ?
#
loop_
_entity_poly.entity_id
_entity_poly.type
_entity_poly.pdbx_seq_one_letter_code
_entity_poly.pdbx_strand_id
1 'polypeptide(L)'
;MKISTEAEAAAVEQRLRKMLLEFNIDPDATFAILIQTRSFISGSIGTAVLATVRFKPNDVDVYCPVEHETTMVNFVEQVLGFTPEKSRDDAYPEYGVLHRIYWYRKGKANLNLMIVQGEDAALAVFHFHLTIVMNIVCGNGVYCAYPEMMEERVGVLNSSVINGRVRVSRTKNCMYKYRGRGFTFQPWDPKTRCIIECELHQCQVDADCPGTTRSIHDEYGKFYPINREDSRLGNNKDNAENEAPMQNHSVEWRLGGPACLPDGAYQSRFARVA
;
A
#
# COMPACT_ATOMS: atom_id res chain seq x y z
N MET A 1 -4.25 -10.90 11.45
CA MET A 1 -3.06 -10.62 10.61
C MET A 1 -2.02 -11.72 10.78
N LYS A 2 -1.49 -12.28 9.68
CA LYS A 2 -0.37 -13.23 9.71
C LYS A 2 0.94 -12.49 9.97
N ILE A 3 1.81 -13.01 10.82
CA ILE A 3 3.18 -12.49 11.01
C ILE A 3 4.15 -13.39 10.24
N SER A 4 5.07 -12.79 9.49
CA SER A 4 6.08 -13.56 8.77
C SER A 4 7.06 -14.24 9.71
N THR A 5 7.75 -15.26 9.20
CA THR A 5 8.91 -15.81 9.91
C THR A 5 10.03 -14.76 10.02
N GLU A 6 10.96 -14.96 10.95
CA GLU A 6 12.13 -14.07 11.12
C GLU A 6 12.99 -14.01 9.85
N ALA A 7 13.18 -15.14 9.17
CA ALA A 7 13.96 -15.20 7.93
C ALA A 7 13.30 -14.40 6.79
N GLU A 8 11.98 -14.50 6.64
CA GLU A 8 11.22 -13.70 5.67
C GLU A 8 11.28 -12.21 6.00
N ALA A 9 11.11 -11.85 7.27
CA ALA A 9 11.16 -10.49 7.77
C ALA A 9 12.52 -9.84 7.46
N ALA A 10 13.62 -10.52 7.82
CA ALA A 10 14.98 -10.06 7.56
C ALA A 10 15.26 -9.89 6.05
N ALA A 11 14.77 -10.80 5.20
CA ALA A 11 14.91 -10.69 3.76
C ALA A 11 14.13 -9.52 3.16
N VAL A 12 12.93 -9.22 3.68
CA VAL A 12 12.14 -8.05 3.30
C VAL A 12 12.82 -6.76 3.77
N GLU A 13 13.28 -6.69 5.02
CA GLU A 13 14.00 -5.55 5.56
C GLU A 13 15.27 -5.25 4.76
N GLN A 14 16.09 -6.26 4.47
CA GLN A 14 17.32 -6.08 3.70
C GLN A 14 17.04 -5.51 2.30
N ARG A 15 15.99 -5.99 1.63
CA ARG A 15 15.56 -5.47 0.32
C ARG A 15 15.10 -4.02 0.42
N LEU A 16 14.30 -3.68 1.44
CA LEU A 16 13.79 -2.33 1.65
C LEU A 16 14.93 -1.33 1.89
N ARG A 17 15.84 -1.64 2.82
CA ARG A 17 17.01 -0.82 3.13
C ARG A 17 17.85 -0.57 1.88
N LYS A 18 18.13 -1.63 1.11
CA LYS A 18 18.85 -1.49 -0.16
C LYS A 18 18.13 -0.56 -1.13
N MET A 19 16.82 -0.69 -1.29
CA MET A 19 16.05 0.18 -2.18
C MET A 19 16.10 1.63 -1.75
N LEU A 20 15.89 1.94 -0.46
CA LEU A 20 15.97 3.32 0.04
C LEU A 20 17.36 3.95 -0.22
N LEU A 21 18.43 3.17 -0.01
CA LEU A 21 19.80 3.60 -0.32
C LEU A 21 20.01 3.89 -1.81
N GLU A 22 19.39 3.14 -2.72
CA GLU A 22 19.45 3.42 -4.17
C GLU A 22 18.79 4.76 -4.55
N PHE A 23 17.89 5.28 -3.72
CA PHE A 23 17.30 6.62 -3.85
C PHE A 23 18.05 7.71 -3.06
N ASN A 24 19.20 7.38 -2.46
CA ASN A 24 19.94 8.24 -1.53
C ASN A 24 19.10 8.71 -0.33
N ILE A 25 18.29 7.80 0.20
CA ILE A 25 17.45 7.96 1.39
C ILE A 25 18.04 7.10 2.51
N ASP A 26 18.24 7.71 3.69
CA ASP A 26 18.66 7.02 4.90
C ASP A 26 17.52 6.15 5.43
N PRO A 27 17.66 4.80 5.46
CA PRO A 27 16.59 3.92 5.91
C PRO A 27 16.18 4.15 7.37
N ASP A 28 17.13 4.37 8.27
CA ASP A 28 16.85 4.43 9.71
C ASP A 28 16.18 5.75 10.09
N ALA A 29 16.67 6.87 9.54
CA ALA A 29 16.01 8.16 9.67
C ALA A 29 14.59 8.13 9.06
N THR A 30 14.42 7.41 7.95
CA THR A 30 13.11 7.23 7.31
C THR A 30 12.16 6.41 8.18
N PHE A 31 12.60 5.28 8.72
CA PHE A 31 11.73 4.49 9.60
C PHE A 31 11.33 5.26 10.85
N ALA A 32 12.24 6.03 11.44
CA ALA A 32 11.93 6.89 12.57
C ALA A 32 10.85 7.93 12.23
N ILE A 33 10.98 8.65 11.09
CA ILE A 33 9.98 9.65 10.73
C ILE A 33 8.62 9.01 10.41
N LEU A 34 8.60 7.84 9.74
CA LEU A 34 7.34 7.17 9.39
C LEU A 34 6.53 6.79 10.65
N ILE A 35 7.20 6.38 11.73
CA ILE A 35 6.57 6.15 13.03
C ILE A 35 6.03 7.46 13.60
N GLN A 36 6.91 8.49 13.68
CA GLN A 36 6.58 9.77 14.30
C GLN A 36 5.38 10.46 13.63
N THR A 37 5.26 10.36 12.32
CA THR A 37 4.25 11.06 11.53
C THR A 37 3.14 10.15 11.03
N ARG A 38 3.05 8.91 11.54
CA ARG A 38 2.06 7.90 11.11
C ARG A 38 1.96 7.79 9.58
N SER A 39 3.11 7.92 8.93
CA SER A 39 3.24 8.00 7.48
C SER A 39 3.70 6.67 6.90
N PHE A 40 3.50 6.52 5.59
CA PHE A 40 3.73 5.26 4.90
C PHE A 40 4.46 5.46 3.58
N ILE A 41 5.32 4.50 3.22
CA ILE A 41 5.76 4.33 1.84
C ILE A 41 4.87 3.27 1.19
N SER A 42 4.46 3.49 -0.06
CA SER A 42 3.67 2.51 -0.81
C SER A 42 4.09 2.48 -2.30
N GLY A 43 3.16 2.17 -3.20
CA GLY A 43 3.36 2.20 -4.62
C GLY A 43 4.44 1.23 -5.08
N SER A 44 5.38 1.72 -5.88
CA SER A 44 6.34 0.85 -6.57
C SER A 44 7.40 0.26 -5.64
N ILE A 45 7.80 0.96 -4.58
CA ILE A 45 8.70 0.45 -3.52
C ILE A 45 8.01 -0.65 -2.71
N GLY A 46 6.80 -0.38 -2.20
CA GLY A 46 6.04 -1.34 -1.40
C GLY A 46 5.75 -2.64 -2.17
N THR A 47 5.56 -2.54 -3.49
CA THR A 47 5.41 -3.73 -4.34
C THR A 47 6.74 -4.44 -4.56
N ALA A 48 7.82 -3.71 -4.88
CA ALA A 48 9.11 -4.32 -5.23
C ALA A 48 9.78 -5.06 -4.07
N VAL A 49 9.58 -4.59 -2.84
CA VAL A 49 10.15 -5.24 -1.65
C VAL A 49 9.49 -6.60 -1.39
N LEU A 50 8.21 -6.77 -1.74
CA LEU A 50 7.47 -8.01 -1.50
C LEU A 50 7.52 -8.97 -2.69
N ALA A 51 7.51 -8.44 -3.90
CA ALA A 51 7.42 -9.22 -5.12
C ALA A 51 8.57 -10.23 -5.26
N THR A 52 8.26 -11.41 -5.79
CA THR A 52 9.26 -12.42 -6.18
C THR A 52 9.99 -12.02 -7.47
N VAL A 53 9.33 -11.22 -8.32
CA VAL A 53 9.90 -10.64 -9.53
C VAL A 53 10.76 -9.42 -9.21
N ARG A 54 11.96 -9.38 -9.79
CA ARG A 54 12.87 -8.24 -9.66
C ARG A 54 12.52 -7.18 -10.68
N PHE A 55 12.09 -6.01 -10.21
CA PHE A 55 12.01 -4.80 -11.01
C PHE A 55 12.55 -3.62 -10.20
N LYS A 56 12.96 -2.56 -10.89
CA LYS A 56 13.44 -1.34 -10.25
C LYS A 56 12.29 -0.32 -10.10
N PRO A 57 11.98 0.15 -8.88
CA PRO A 57 11.15 1.32 -8.64
C PRO A 57 11.72 2.58 -9.30
N ASN A 58 10.85 3.49 -9.75
CA ASN A 58 11.27 4.75 -10.39
C ASN A 58 11.11 5.97 -9.46
N ASP A 59 10.34 5.79 -8.40
CA ASP A 59 9.83 6.80 -7.50
C ASP A 59 9.63 6.19 -6.11
N VAL A 60 9.66 7.06 -5.09
CA VAL A 60 9.24 6.76 -3.73
C VAL A 60 7.96 7.52 -3.45
N ASP A 61 6.88 6.79 -3.22
CA ASP A 61 5.56 7.36 -2.91
C ASP A 61 5.36 7.34 -1.38
N VAL A 62 5.38 8.51 -0.75
CA VAL A 62 5.16 8.71 0.69
C VAL A 62 3.76 9.27 0.91
N TYR A 63 3.00 8.67 1.84
CA TYR A 63 1.68 9.11 2.26
C TYR A 63 1.76 9.63 3.69
N CYS A 64 1.30 10.86 3.90
CA CYS A 64 1.39 11.56 5.18
C CYS A 64 0.04 12.15 5.57
N PRO A 65 -0.44 11.94 6.81
CA PRO A 65 -1.58 12.67 7.34
C PRO A 65 -1.32 14.19 7.33
N VAL A 66 -2.37 14.99 7.10
CA VAL A 66 -2.28 16.45 6.98
C VAL A 66 -1.76 17.13 8.25
N GLU A 67 -2.04 16.58 9.42
CA GLU A 67 -1.54 17.07 10.71
C GLU A 67 -0.01 17.00 10.84
N HIS A 68 0.65 16.18 10.01
CA HIS A 68 2.10 16.00 10.02
C HIS A 68 2.79 16.57 8.77
N GLU A 69 2.06 17.28 7.90
CA GLU A 69 2.56 17.84 6.64
C GLU A 69 3.85 18.65 6.82
N THR A 70 3.86 19.64 7.71
CA THR A 70 5.04 20.49 7.97
C THR A 70 6.25 19.67 8.42
N THR A 71 6.04 18.66 9.26
CA THR A 71 7.13 17.82 9.77
C THR A 71 7.73 16.98 8.65
N MET A 72 6.88 16.37 7.81
CA MET A 72 7.33 15.55 6.69
C MET A 72 8.00 16.37 5.59
N VAL A 73 7.47 17.55 5.26
CA VAL A 73 8.10 18.49 4.30
C VAL A 73 9.49 18.88 4.78
N ASN A 74 9.63 19.28 6.05
CA ASN A 74 10.94 19.63 6.62
C ASN A 74 11.91 18.44 6.59
N PHE A 75 11.44 17.23 6.90
CA PHE A 75 12.27 16.03 6.82
C PHE A 75 12.76 15.78 5.37
N VAL A 76 11.86 15.82 4.39
CA VAL A 76 12.20 15.58 2.98
C VAL A 76 13.19 16.62 2.46
N GLU A 77 12.99 17.89 2.79
CA GLU A 77 13.81 18.99 2.27
C GLU A 77 15.14 19.16 3.02
N GLN A 78 15.09 19.18 4.35
CA GLN A 78 16.24 19.54 5.19
C GLN A 78 17.08 18.33 5.60
N VAL A 79 16.45 17.17 5.80
CA VAL A 79 17.16 15.94 6.24
C VAL A 79 17.53 15.09 5.03
N LEU A 80 16.57 14.80 4.15
CA LEU A 80 16.84 13.99 2.95
C LEU A 80 17.48 14.81 1.81
N GLY A 81 17.40 16.14 1.83
CA GLY A 81 18.02 17.01 0.83
C GLY A 81 17.34 16.91 -0.55
N PHE A 82 16.06 16.57 -0.60
CA PHE A 82 15.29 16.64 -1.84
C PHE A 82 14.85 18.08 -2.11
N THR A 83 14.83 18.46 -3.39
CA THR A 83 14.36 19.79 -3.80
C THR A 83 12.97 19.70 -4.42
N PRO A 84 12.04 20.62 -4.10
CA PRO A 84 10.70 20.61 -4.69
C PRO A 84 10.80 20.89 -6.20
N GLU A 85 10.10 20.08 -6.99
CA GLU A 85 9.83 20.40 -8.38
C GLU A 85 8.69 21.41 -8.47
N LYS A 86 8.67 22.24 -9.53
CA LYS A 86 7.56 23.18 -9.76
C LYS A 86 6.25 22.40 -9.77
N SER A 87 5.31 22.79 -8.90
CA SER A 87 4.06 22.07 -8.68
C SER A 87 3.34 21.83 -10.02
N ARG A 88 2.97 20.58 -10.26
CA ARG A 88 1.90 20.26 -11.20
C ARG A 88 0.61 20.23 -10.40
N ASP A 89 -0.42 20.94 -10.86
CA ASP A 89 -1.78 20.81 -10.34
C ASP A 89 -2.38 19.46 -10.79
N ASP A 90 -1.78 18.38 -10.29
CA ASP A 90 -2.22 17.00 -10.50
C ASP A 90 -2.93 16.49 -9.24
N ALA A 91 -3.75 17.32 -8.59
CA ALA A 91 -4.66 16.83 -7.56
C ALA A 91 -5.39 15.61 -8.12
N TYR A 92 -5.49 14.53 -7.34
CA TYR A 92 -6.24 13.35 -7.73
C TYR A 92 -7.65 13.44 -7.11
N PRO A 93 -8.59 14.21 -7.70
CA PRO A 93 -9.93 14.38 -7.12
C PRO A 93 -10.71 13.06 -7.00
N GLU A 94 -10.29 12.04 -7.76
CA GLU A 94 -10.81 10.68 -7.73
C GLU A 94 -10.50 9.91 -6.43
N TYR A 95 -9.51 10.33 -5.66
CA TYR A 95 -9.23 9.81 -4.32
C TYR A 95 -9.60 10.88 -3.32
N GLY A 96 -10.89 11.04 -2.98
CA GLY A 96 -11.41 12.12 -2.12
C GLY A 96 -10.77 12.28 -0.73
N VAL A 97 -9.76 11.46 -0.41
CA VAL A 97 -8.88 11.54 0.75
C VAL A 97 -7.58 12.31 0.49
N LEU A 98 -7.16 12.55 -0.76
CA LEU A 98 -5.89 13.20 -1.08
C LEU A 98 -6.05 14.73 -1.04
N HIS A 99 -5.34 15.38 -0.12
CA HIS A 99 -5.36 16.83 0.06
C HIS A 99 -4.42 17.56 -0.90
N ARG A 100 -3.16 17.10 -0.99
CA ARG A 100 -2.08 17.79 -1.71
C ARG A 100 -0.99 16.81 -2.13
N ILE A 101 -0.25 17.15 -3.18
CA ILE A 101 0.95 16.39 -3.58
C ILE A 101 2.12 17.33 -3.73
N TYR A 102 3.23 16.97 -3.10
CA TYR A 102 4.53 17.56 -3.33
C TYR A 102 5.38 16.63 -4.19
N TRP A 103 5.97 17.19 -5.23
CA TRP A 103 6.86 16.49 -6.14
C TRP A 103 8.28 16.89 -5.81
N TYR A 104 9.14 15.93 -5.54
CA TYR A 104 10.50 16.14 -5.07
C TYR A 104 11.51 15.40 -5.92
N ARG A 105 12.70 15.98 -6.04
CA ARG A 105 13.81 15.37 -6.78
C ARG A 105 15.15 15.51 -6.07
N LYS A 106 15.98 14.47 -6.18
CA LYS A 106 17.38 14.44 -5.74
C LYS A 106 18.21 13.69 -6.79
N GLY A 107 18.82 14.43 -7.72
CA GLY A 107 19.52 13.85 -8.87
C GLY A 107 18.57 13.05 -9.77
N LYS A 108 18.71 11.72 -9.79
CA LYS A 108 17.83 10.79 -10.54
C LYS A 108 16.70 10.20 -9.70
N ALA A 109 16.71 10.42 -8.38
CA ALA A 109 15.68 9.95 -7.46
C ALA A 109 14.48 10.90 -7.48
N ASN A 110 13.27 10.34 -7.56
CA ASN A 110 12.01 11.07 -7.44
C ASN A 110 11.30 10.62 -6.17
N LEU A 111 10.71 11.57 -5.44
CA LEU A 111 9.89 11.31 -4.27
C LEU A 111 8.58 12.09 -4.43
N ASN A 112 7.46 11.42 -4.22
CA ASN A 112 6.14 12.01 -4.23
C ASN A 112 5.61 11.98 -2.81
N LEU A 113 5.36 13.15 -2.21
CA LEU A 113 4.76 13.25 -0.89
C LEU A 113 3.28 13.60 -1.05
N MET A 114 2.44 12.60 -0.79
CA MET A 114 0.99 12.66 -0.82
C MET A 114 0.44 12.99 0.56
N ILE A 115 -0.12 14.19 0.69
CA ILE A 115 -0.80 14.63 1.92
C ILE A 115 -2.24 14.13 1.88
N VAL A 116 -2.64 13.41 2.92
CA VAL A 116 -3.93 12.74 3.04
C VAL A 116 -4.77 13.43 4.12
N GLN A 117 -6.05 13.63 3.84
CA GLN A 117 -7.04 14.11 4.81
C GLN A 117 -7.43 13.00 5.78
N GLY A 118 -7.59 13.37 7.05
CA GLY A 118 -7.93 12.44 8.13
C GLY A 118 -6.70 11.84 8.79
N GLU A 119 -6.94 11.10 9.88
CA GLU A 119 -5.89 10.61 10.77
C GLU A 119 -5.10 9.41 10.23
N ASP A 120 -5.59 8.75 9.17
CA ASP A 120 -4.99 7.52 8.66
C ASP A 120 -4.67 7.57 7.16
N ALA A 121 -3.40 7.83 6.87
CA ALA A 121 -2.89 7.88 5.51
C ALA A 121 -2.96 6.52 4.78
N ALA A 122 -3.13 5.40 5.48
CA ALA A 122 -3.24 4.07 4.87
C ALA A 122 -4.50 3.94 4.01
N LEU A 123 -5.56 4.70 4.32
CA LEU A 123 -6.79 4.70 3.54
C LEU A 123 -6.54 5.06 2.07
N ALA A 124 -5.62 6.00 1.81
CA ALA A 124 -5.26 6.38 0.44
C ALA A 124 -4.63 5.21 -0.35
N VAL A 125 -3.87 4.34 0.32
CA VAL A 125 -3.24 3.15 -0.28
C VAL A 125 -4.28 2.09 -0.61
N PHE A 126 -5.22 1.81 0.30
CA PHE A 126 -6.23 0.78 0.07
C PHE A 126 -7.34 1.19 -0.91
N HIS A 127 -7.40 2.48 -1.27
CA HIS A 127 -8.22 2.98 -2.37
C HIS A 127 -7.57 2.82 -3.76
N PHE A 128 -6.36 2.27 -3.84
CA PHE A 128 -5.69 2.06 -5.13
C PHE A 128 -6.46 1.15 -6.09
N HIS A 129 -6.17 1.35 -7.37
CA HIS A 129 -6.82 0.65 -8.48
C HIS A 129 -6.49 -0.84 -8.59
N LEU A 130 -5.39 -1.31 -7.97
CA LEU A 130 -4.90 -2.69 -8.14
C LEU A 130 -4.46 -3.28 -6.79
N THR A 131 -4.82 -4.53 -6.51
CA THR A 131 -4.41 -5.26 -5.29
C THR A 131 -2.90 -5.29 -5.09
N ILE A 132 -2.14 -5.47 -6.18
CA ILE A 132 -0.67 -5.60 -6.13
C ILE A 132 0.05 -4.34 -5.63
N VAL A 133 -0.62 -3.17 -5.57
CA VAL A 133 -0.03 -1.95 -5.01
C VAL A 133 -0.59 -1.59 -3.64
N MET A 134 -1.46 -2.43 -3.06
CA MET A 134 -2.03 -2.25 -1.71
C MET A 134 -1.07 -2.81 -0.65
N ASN A 135 0.16 -2.30 -0.67
CA ASN A 135 1.21 -2.68 0.28
C ASN A 135 1.73 -1.43 0.98
N ILE A 136 2.00 -1.54 2.27
CA ILE A 136 2.39 -0.42 3.12
C ILE A 136 3.74 -0.73 3.74
N VAL A 137 4.65 0.21 3.67
CA VAL A 137 5.88 0.21 4.46
C VAL A 137 5.69 1.28 5.53
N CYS A 138 5.62 0.86 6.79
CA CYS A 138 5.66 1.73 7.95
C CYS A 138 7.06 1.67 8.60
N GLY A 139 7.33 2.49 9.60
CA GLY A 139 8.65 2.44 10.25
C GLY A 139 8.90 1.18 11.09
N ASN A 140 7.87 0.38 11.39
CA ASN A 140 8.01 -0.88 12.13
C ASN A 140 7.98 -2.12 11.24
N GLY A 141 7.76 -1.98 9.94
CA GLY A 141 7.72 -3.13 9.03
C GLY A 141 6.98 -2.90 7.72
N VAL A 142 6.69 -4.00 7.04
CA VAL A 142 5.98 -4.00 5.76
C VAL A 142 4.70 -4.82 5.89
N TYR A 143 3.58 -4.27 5.45
CA TYR A 143 2.28 -4.93 5.38
C TYR A 143 1.90 -5.22 3.92
N CYS A 144 1.49 -6.45 3.66
CA CYS A 144 0.93 -6.89 2.39
C CYS A 144 -0.54 -7.27 2.59
N ALA A 145 -1.47 -6.56 1.94
CA ALA A 145 -2.90 -6.86 2.06
C ALA A 145 -3.31 -8.15 1.35
N TYR A 146 -2.58 -8.56 0.31
CA TYR A 146 -2.90 -9.73 -0.53
C TYR A 146 -1.64 -10.56 -0.79
N PRO A 147 -1.09 -11.23 0.24
CA PRO A 147 0.18 -11.94 0.15
C PRO A 147 0.16 -13.10 -0.86
N GLU A 148 -0.93 -13.87 -0.89
CA GLU A 148 -1.09 -15.00 -1.82
C GLU A 148 -1.11 -14.52 -3.29
N MET A 149 -1.89 -13.47 -3.57
CA MET A 149 -1.93 -12.83 -4.89
C MET A 149 -0.58 -12.22 -5.28
N MET A 150 0.15 -11.63 -4.33
CA MET A 150 1.48 -11.07 -4.55
C MET A 150 2.50 -12.16 -4.93
N GLU A 151 2.42 -13.32 -4.28
CA GLU A 151 3.28 -14.48 -4.55
C GLU A 151 3.00 -15.07 -5.94
N GLU A 152 1.72 -15.24 -6.28
CA GLU A 152 1.25 -15.70 -7.59
C GLU A 152 1.40 -14.65 -8.70
N ARG A 153 1.73 -13.41 -8.34
CA ARG A 153 1.86 -12.25 -9.24
C ARG A 153 0.56 -11.94 -9.98
N VAL A 154 -0.56 -12.19 -9.33
CA VAL A 154 -1.90 -11.91 -9.85
C VAL A 154 -2.41 -10.62 -9.24
N GLY A 155 -2.85 -9.69 -10.07
CA GLY A 155 -3.49 -8.45 -9.64
C GLY A 155 -4.96 -8.38 -10.06
N VAL A 156 -5.75 -7.70 -9.25
CA VAL A 156 -7.17 -7.46 -9.53
C VAL A 156 -7.48 -5.99 -9.48
N LEU A 157 -8.36 -5.57 -10.39
CA LEU A 157 -8.84 -4.21 -10.43
C LEU A 157 -9.81 -3.97 -9.28
N ASN A 158 -9.51 -2.95 -8.50
CA ASN A 158 -10.46 -2.40 -7.56
C ASN A 158 -11.66 -1.82 -8.34
N SER A 159 -12.89 -2.19 -8.01
CA SER A 159 -14.05 -1.80 -8.82
C SER A 159 -14.44 -0.33 -8.73
N SER A 160 -13.83 0.45 -7.85
CA SER A 160 -13.94 1.91 -7.94
C SER A 160 -13.62 2.38 -9.37
N VAL A 161 -12.72 1.65 -10.06
CA VAL A 161 -12.43 1.80 -11.48
C VAL A 161 -13.55 1.31 -12.39
N ILE A 162 -14.14 0.15 -12.08
CA ILE A 162 -15.19 -0.49 -12.90
C ILE A 162 -16.49 0.35 -12.87
N ASN A 163 -16.78 0.99 -11.75
CA ASN A 163 -17.96 1.84 -11.56
C ASN A 163 -17.78 3.27 -12.12
N GLY A 164 -16.73 3.51 -12.92
CA GLY A 164 -16.49 4.80 -13.57
C GLY A 164 -16.05 5.93 -12.65
N ARG A 165 -15.68 5.65 -11.39
CA ARG A 165 -15.22 6.67 -10.43
C ARG A 165 -13.75 7.04 -10.61
N VAL A 166 -13.00 6.27 -11.40
CA VAL A 166 -11.59 6.50 -11.71
C VAL A 166 -11.40 6.63 -13.22
N ARG A 167 -10.50 7.54 -13.63
CA ARG A 167 -10.03 7.65 -15.02
C ARG A 167 -9.44 6.34 -15.54
N VAL A 168 -10.14 5.73 -16.50
CA VAL A 168 -9.76 4.49 -17.19
C VAL A 168 -8.33 4.51 -17.73
N SER A 169 -7.82 5.66 -18.18
CA SER A 169 -6.46 5.80 -18.71
C SER A 169 -5.36 5.57 -17.67
N ARG A 170 -5.52 6.08 -16.44
CA ARG A 170 -4.53 5.91 -15.35
C ARG A 170 -4.48 4.45 -14.91
N THR A 171 -5.63 3.81 -14.74
CA THR A 171 -5.67 2.37 -14.42
C THR A 171 -5.02 1.53 -15.51
N LYS A 172 -5.31 1.80 -16.79
CA LYS A 172 -4.66 1.12 -17.92
C LYS A 172 -3.14 1.28 -17.89
N ASN A 173 -2.64 2.49 -17.67
CA ASN A 173 -1.20 2.75 -17.57
C ASN A 173 -0.56 2.00 -16.40
N CYS A 174 -1.24 1.95 -15.25
CA CYS A 174 -0.78 1.19 -14.09
C CYS A 174 -0.73 -0.32 -14.41
N MET A 175 -1.78 -0.86 -15.03
CA MET A 175 -1.80 -2.25 -15.48
C MET A 175 -0.66 -2.54 -16.48
N TYR A 176 -0.43 -1.70 -17.48
CA TYR A 176 0.68 -1.88 -18.42
C TYR A 176 2.04 -1.82 -17.72
N LYS A 177 2.24 -0.86 -16.79
CA LYS A 177 3.45 -0.73 -15.97
C LYS A 177 3.76 -2.02 -15.22
N TYR A 178 2.76 -2.62 -14.56
CA TYR A 178 2.96 -3.84 -13.77
C TYR A 178 2.91 -5.14 -14.59
N ARG A 179 2.21 -5.18 -15.73
CA ARG A 179 2.36 -6.28 -16.71
C ARG A 179 3.80 -6.38 -17.20
N GLY A 180 4.42 -5.24 -17.52
CA GLY A 180 5.85 -5.18 -17.88
C GLY A 180 6.80 -5.61 -16.76
N ARG A 181 6.30 -5.75 -15.52
CA ARG A 181 7.06 -6.23 -14.34
C ARG A 181 6.80 -7.71 -14.03
N GLY A 182 6.00 -8.40 -14.84
CA GLY A 182 5.71 -9.83 -14.69
C GLY A 182 4.45 -10.14 -13.87
N PHE A 183 3.59 -9.15 -13.63
CA PHE A 183 2.27 -9.39 -13.04
C PHE A 183 1.22 -9.69 -14.11
N THR A 184 0.32 -10.60 -13.82
CA THR A 184 -0.89 -10.84 -14.61
C THR A 184 -2.06 -10.12 -13.96
N PHE A 185 -3.08 -9.82 -14.75
CA PHE A 185 -4.30 -9.18 -14.23
C PHE A 185 -5.49 -9.99 -14.65
N GLN A 186 -6.24 -10.46 -13.66
CA GLN A 186 -7.44 -11.22 -13.90
C GLN A 186 -8.65 -10.29 -13.79
N PRO A 187 -9.58 -10.33 -14.75
CA PRO A 187 -10.88 -9.73 -14.52
C PRO A 187 -11.56 -10.50 -13.38
N TRP A 188 -12.27 -9.80 -12.52
CA TRP A 188 -13.23 -10.47 -11.64
C TRP A 188 -14.26 -11.16 -12.53
N ASP A 189 -14.30 -12.50 -12.53
CA ASP A 189 -15.30 -13.25 -13.28
C ASP A 189 -16.55 -13.44 -12.40
N PRO A 190 -17.68 -12.79 -12.72
CA PRO A 190 -18.90 -12.93 -11.94
C PRO A 190 -19.52 -14.34 -12.01
N LYS A 191 -19.11 -15.19 -12.95
CA LYS A 191 -19.60 -16.57 -13.09
C LYS A 191 -18.86 -17.53 -12.17
N THR A 192 -17.52 -17.48 -12.15
CA THR A 192 -16.70 -18.30 -11.24
C THR A 192 -16.63 -17.71 -9.84
N ARG A 193 -16.95 -16.41 -9.71
CA ARG A 193 -16.85 -15.61 -8.48
C ARG A 193 -15.46 -15.66 -7.84
N CYS A 194 -14.41 -16.02 -8.56
CA CYS A 194 -13.06 -16.09 -8.01
C CYS A 194 -12.02 -15.58 -9.01
N ILE A 195 -10.95 -15.01 -8.45
CA ILE A 195 -9.79 -14.49 -9.19
C ILE A 195 -8.75 -15.58 -9.44
N ILE A 196 -8.73 -16.58 -8.58
CA ILE A 196 -7.94 -17.80 -8.76
C ILE A 196 -8.95 -18.86 -9.21
N GLU A 197 -8.56 -19.85 -10.00
CA GLU A 197 -9.46 -20.96 -10.38
C GLU A 197 -9.89 -21.74 -9.12
N CYS A 198 -10.85 -21.22 -8.39
CA CYS A 198 -11.38 -21.79 -7.17
C CYS A 198 -12.81 -22.22 -7.45
N GLU A 199 -13.02 -23.54 -7.40
CA GLU A 199 -14.36 -24.12 -7.50
C GLU A 199 -15.26 -23.75 -6.30
N LEU A 200 -14.70 -23.13 -5.25
CA LEU A 200 -15.33 -22.95 -3.93
C LEU A 200 -15.25 -21.52 -3.38
N HIS A 201 -15.43 -20.49 -4.21
CA HIS A 201 -15.49 -19.13 -3.70
C HIS A 201 -16.59 -18.92 -2.64
N GLN A 202 -16.21 -18.33 -1.51
CA GLN A 202 -17.15 -17.90 -0.47
C GLN A 202 -17.29 -16.37 -0.47
N CYS A 203 -18.45 -15.92 -0.97
CA CYS A 203 -18.79 -14.50 -1.03
C CYS A 203 -18.77 -13.86 0.36
N GLN A 204 -18.18 -12.65 0.46
CA GLN A 204 -17.99 -11.88 1.70
C GLN A 204 -17.08 -12.54 2.75
N VAL A 205 -16.49 -13.69 2.42
CA VAL A 205 -15.54 -14.40 3.27
C VAL A 205 -14.16 -14.28 2.65
N ASP A 206 -13.98 -14.73 1.39
CA ASP A 206 -12.65 -14.81 0.78
C ASP A 206 -11.96 -13.45 0.67
N ALA A 207 -10.64 -13.45 0.86
CA ALA A 207 -9.81 -12.25 0.89
C ALA A 207 -9.92 -11.40 -0.37
N ASP A 208 -10.10 -12.07 -1.51
CA ASP A 208 -10.10 -11.54 -2.87
C ASP A 208 -11.52 -11.16 -3.34
N CYS A 209 -12.53 -11.45 -2.52
CA CYS A 209 -13.92 -11.11 -2.79
C CYS A 209 -14.15 -9.59 -2.74
N PRO A 210 -14.79 -8.99 -3.76
CA PRO A 210 -15.28 -7.61 -3.72
C PRO A 210 -16.22 -7.27 -2.57
N GLY A 211 -16.94 -8.28 -2.06
CA GLY A 211 -17.90 -8.14 -0.97
C GLY A 211 -17.29 -8.23 0.43
N THR A 212 -16.07 -8.76 0.56
CA THR A 212 -15.39 -8.91 1.85
C THR A 212 -14.91 -7.55 2.35
N THR A 213 -15.35 -7.15 3.55
CA THR A 213 -14.69 -6.07 4.28
C THR A 213 -13.36 -6.58 4.79
N ARG A 214 -12.29 -5.92 4.35
CA ARG A 214 -10.92 -6.18 4.77
C ARG A 214 -10.49 -5.14 5.78
N SER A 215 -9.57 -5.50 6.66
CA SER A 215 -8.90 -4.56 7.56
C SER A 215 -7.42 -4.91 7.67
N ILE A 216 -6.60 -3.98 8.13
CA ILE A 216 -5.16 -4.25 8.32
C ILE A 216 -4.92 -5.30 9.42
N HIS A 217 -5.93 -5.57 10.24
CA HIS A 217 -5.88 -6.52 11.35
C HIS A 217 -6.44 -7.90 10.98
N ASP A 218 -7.08 -8.04 9.81
CA ASP A 218 -7.68 -9.30 9.37
C ASP A 218 -6.65 -10.42 9.15
N GLU A 219 -7.11 -11.67 9.09
CA GLU A 219 -6.24 -12.85 8.96
C GLU A 219 -5.63 -13.04 7.56
N TYR A 220 -6.08 -12.26 6.58
CA TYR A 220 -5.66 -12.40 5.19
C TYR A 220 -4.40 -11.60 4.87
N GLY A 221 -4.18 -10.49 5.58
CA GLY A 221 -2.94 -9.72 5.48
C GLY A 221 -1.72 -10.41 6.08
N LYS A 222 -0.53 -10.09 5.58
CA LYS A 222 0.76 -10.55 6.13
C LYS A 222 1.67 -9.38 6.47
N PHE A 223 2.24 -9.39 7.67
CA PHE A 223 3.15 -8.37 8.17
C PHE A 223 4.58 -8.91 8.33
N TYR A 224 5.55 -8.11 7.91
CA TYR A 224 6.97 -8.39 7.94
C TYR A 224 7.66 -7.37 8.86
N PRO A 225 7.94 -7.72 10.13
CA PRO A 225 8.52 -6.78 11.09
C PRO A 225 9.95 -6.37 10.71
N ILE A 226 10.31 -5.13 11.03
CA ILE A 226 11.69 -4.62 10.93
C ILE A 226 12.31 -4.64 12.32
N ASN A 227 13.43 -5.34 12.47
CA ASN A 227 14.11 -5.48 13.75
C ASN A 227 15.07 -4.31 13.95
N ARG A 228 14.66 -3.29 14.71
CA ARG A 228 15.55 -2.17 15.06
C ARG A 228 16.55 -2.59 16.14
N GLU A 229 17.85 -2.53 15.84
CA GLU A 229 18.90 -2.88 16.81
C GLU A 229 18.89 -1.99 18.06
N ASP A 230 18.37 -0.76 17.98
CA ASP A 230 18.23 0.14 19.14
C ASP A 230 17.36 -0.45 20.26
N SER A 231 16.46 -1.38 19.94
CA SER A 231 15.66 -2.10 20.95
C SER A 231 16.47 -3.10 21.78
N ARG A 232 17.68 -3.47 21.34
CA ARG A 232 18.56 -4.45 22.02
C ARG A 232 19.52 -3.80 23.02
N LEU A 233 19.69 -2.49 22.99
CA LEU A 233 20.60 -1.77 23.90
C LEU A 233 19.91 -1.28 25.20
N GLY A 234 18.59 -1.45 25.32
CA GLY A 234 17.85 -1.24 26.56
C GLY A 234 17.42 -2.56 27.19
N ASN A 235 17.99 -2.93 28.33
CA ASN A 235 17.71 -4.17 29.08
C ASN A 235 16.26 -4.32 29.63
N ASN A 236 15.27 -3.55 29.15
CA ASN A 236 13.88 -3.72 29.51
C ASN A 236 13.17 -4.64 28.51
N LYS A 237 13.36 -5.96 28.69
CA LYS A 237 12.63 -7.01 27.97
C LYS A 237 11.10 -6.94 28.20
N ASP A 238 10.63 -6.15 29.15
CA ASP A 238 9.22 -6.07 29.54
C ASP A 238 8.37 -5.11 28.69
N ASN A 239 8.97 -4.36 27.75
CA ASN A 239 8.24 -3.44 26.84
C ASN A 239 8.31 -3.84 25.36
N ALA A 240 8.98 -4.93 25.01
CA ALA A 240 9.13 -5.39 23.63
C ALA A 240 7.98 -6.29 23.15
N GLU A 241 7.10 -6.70 24.06
CA GLU A 241 5.80 -7.28 23.73
C GLU A 241 4.76 -6.13 23.68
N ASN A 242 4.09 -5.97 22.53
CA ASN A 242 2.65 -5.61 22.42
C ASN A 242 2.20 -4.36 21.67
N GLU A 243 3.05 -3.45 21.20
CA GLU A 243 2.55 -2.51 20.17
C GLU A 243 2.63 -3.19 18.81
N ALA A 244 1.63 -4.02 18.50
CA ALA A 244 1.55 -4.63 17.19
C ALA A 244 1.60 -3.51 16.14
N PRO A 245 2.46 -3.63 15.12
CA PRO A 245 3.05 -2.51 14.39
C PRO A 245 2.11 -1.71 13.47
N MET A 246 0.80 -1.93 13.59
CA MET A 246 -0.26 -1.12 13.00
C MET A 246 -1.48 -0.93 13.94
N GLN A 247 -1.37 -1.17 15.25
CA GLN A 247 -2.51 -1.08 16.20
C GLN A 247 -3.23 0.27 16.18
N ASN A 248 -2.49 1.34 15.94
CA ASN A 248 -3.02 2.71 15.90
C ASN A 248 -3.69 3.05 14.57
N HIS A 249 -3.91 2.07 13.70
CA HIS A 249 -4.56 2.23 12.41
C HIS A 249 -5.85 1.39 12.40
N SER A 250 -6.95 1.98 11.94
CA SER A 250 -8.27 1.33 11.92
C SER A 250 -8.89 1.44 10.54
N VAL A 251 -8.10 1.11 9.52
CA VAL A 251 -8.57 1.18 8.14
C VAL A 251 -9.28 -0.10 7.75
N GLU A 252 -10.52 0.07 7.31
CA GLU A 252 -11.29 -0.94 6.61
C GLU A 252 -11.42 -0.56 5.14
N TRP A 253 -11.42 -1.57 4.26
CA TRP A 253 -11.64 -1.36 2.83
C TRP A 253 -12.36 -2.54 2.19
N ARG A 254 -12.78 -2.34 0.94
CA ARG A 254 -13.24 -3.40 0.05
C ARG A 254 -12.54 -3.22 -1.28
N LEU A 255 -12.30 -4.31 -2.00
CA LEU A 255 -11.81 -4.22 -3.39
C LEU A 255 -12.81 -3.49 -4.30
N GLY A 256 -14.04 -3.31 -3.86
CA GLY A 256 -15.13 -2.87 -4.70
C GLY A 256 -15.48 -3.95 -5.72
N GLY A 257 -16.76 -4.05 -6.09
CA GLY A 257 -17.24 -4.81 -7.24
C GLY A 257 -18.76 -4.78 -7.27
N PRO A 258 -19.40 -5.34 -8.31
CA PRO A 258 -20.70 -5.93 -8.07
C PRO A 258 -20.56 -6.92 -6.90
N ALA A 259 -21.46 -6.85 -5.91
CA ALA A 259 -21.51 -7.88 -4.88
C ALA A 259 -21.70 -9.25 -5.56
N CYS A 260 -21.04 -10.30 -5.06
CA CYS A 260 -21.30 -11.65 -5.55
C CYS A 260 -22.72 -12.02 -5.09
N LEU A 261 -23.73 -11.79 -5.92
CA LEU A 261 -25.10 -12.12 -5.56
C LEU A 261 -25.28 -13.64 -5.57
N PRO A 262 -26.08 -14.22 -4.65
CA PRO A 262 -26.29 -15.67 -4.53
C PRO A 262 -26.70 -16.35 -5.83
N ASP A 263 -27.39 -15.64 -6.73
CA ASP A 263 -28.00 -16.20 -7.94
C ASP A 263 -27.38 -15.72 -9.27
N GLY A 264 -26.22 -15.05 -9.24
CA GLY A 264 -25.60 -14.51 -10.46
C GLY A 264 -26.36 -13.35 -11.11
N ALA A 265 -27.42 -12.85 -10.48
CA ALA A 265 -28.10 -11.64 -10.91
C ALA A 265 -27.19 -10.42 -10.71
N TYR A 266 -27.12 -9.54 -11.70
CA TYR A 266 -26.39 -8.28 -11.66
C TYR A 266 -27.23 -7.22 -10.95
N GLN A 267 -26.79 -6.70 -9.80
CA GLN A 267 -27.35 -5.47 -9.23
C GLN A 267 -26.36 -4.32 -9.36
N SER A 268 -26.62 -3.43 -10.31
CA SER A 268 -25.98 -2.11 -10.41
C SER A 268 -26.54 -1.14 -9.35
N ARG A 269 -26.48 -1.49 -8.07
CA ARG A 269 -26.97 -0.63 -6.98
C ARG A 269 -25.94 -0.44 -5.88
N PHE A 270 -24.91 0.35 -6.17
CA PHE A 270 -24.23 1.16 -5.15
C PHE A 270 -23.81 2.51 -5.74
N ALA A 271 -24.82 3.32 -6.08
CA ALA A 271 -24.71 4.76 -6.03
C ALA A 271 -25.30 5.22 -4.69
N ARG A 272 -24.54 6.06 -3.99
CA ARG A 272 -24.81 6.71 -2.68
C ARG A 272 -24.41 5.88 -1.45
N VAL A 273 -23.23 6.21 -0.93
CA VAL A 273 -23.03 6.40 0.50
C VAL A 273 -22.33 7.76 0.64
N ALA A 274 -22.87 8.58 1.54
CA ALA A 274 -22.41 9.91 1.91
C ALA A 274 -21.13 9.84 2.76
#